data_AF-A0A821CJF0-F1
#
_entry.id   AF-A0A821CJF0-F1
#
_cell.length_a   1.000
_cell.length_b   1.000
_cell.length_c   1.000
_cell.angle_alpha   90.00
_cell.angle_beta   90.00
_cell.angle_gamma   90.00
#
_symmetry.space_group_name_H-M   'P 1'
#
loop_
_entity.id
_entity.type
_entity.pdbx_description
1 polymer ?
#
loop_
_entity_poly.entity_id
_entity_poly.type
_entity_poly.pdbx_seq_one_letter_code
_entity_poly.pdbx_strand_id
1 'polypeptide(L)'
;EILRLFEIGLQLVSEEEIRNNIQKQLIENPTGNIKLSNFYALVIAKQQFYQLPPQTTTIDDEWAFKCKGNPMIEITLMNLIELILSSPVINRANSIQQVTTIYSLIAQSARDL
;
A
#
# COMPACT_ATOMS: atom_id res chain seq x y z
N GLU A 1 -10.54 9.86 -9.03
CA GLU A 1 -9.10 10.23 -9.09
C GLU A 1 -8.11 9.08 -8.94
N ILE A 2 -8.43 7.94 -8.29
CA ILE A 2 -7.42 6.93 -7.91
C ILE A 2 -6.59 6.34 -9.08
N LEU A 3 -7.19 6.19 -10.27
CA LEU A 3 -6.46 5.72 -11.46
C LEU A 3 -5.30 6.64 -11.85
N ARG A 4 -5.48 7.95 -11.68
CA ARG A 4 -4.43 8.95 -11.93
C ARG A 4 -3.24 8.76 -10.99
N LEU A 5 -3.47 8.34 -9.75
CA LEU A 5 -2.39 8.04 -8.80
C LEU A 5 -1.54 6.86 -9.25
N PHE A 6 -2.19 5.83 -9.79
CA PHE A 6 -1.48 4.69 -10.39
C PHE A 6 -0.72 5.10 -11.65
N GLU A 7 -1.31 5.91 -12.54
CA GLU A 7 -0.63 6.44 -13.73
C GLU A 7 0.63 7.24 -13.36
N ILE A 8 0.56 8.04 -12.30
CA ILE A 8 1.72 8.76 -11.75
C ILE A 8 2.76 7.77 -11.22
N GLY A 9 2.33 6.76 -10.44
CA GLY A 9 3.23 5.74 -9.90
C GLY A 9 3.94 4.91 -10.98
N LEU A 10 3.26 4.62 -12.10
CA LEU A 10 3.82 3.86 -13.23
C LEU A 10 5.06 4.50 -13.86
N GLN A 11 5.35 5.76 -13.55
CA GLN A 11 6.60 6.42 -13.96
C GLN A 11 7.85 5.89 -13.22
N LEU A 12 7.67 5.17 -12.12
CA LEU A 12 8.74 4.62 -11.28
C LEU A 12 8.62 3.11 -11.02
N VAL A 13 7.40 2.57 -11.10
CA VAL A 13 7.09 1.16 -10.85
C VAL A 13 6.40 0.55 -12.04
N SER A 14 6.57 -0.76 -12.24
CA SER A 14 5.86 -1.47 -13.29
C SER A 14 4.42 -1.76 -12.87
N GLU A 15 3.56 -1.99 -13.87
CA GLU A 15 2.19 -2.43 -13.63
C GLU A 15 2.16 -3.77 -12.88
N GLU A 16 3.12 -4.66 -13.15
CA GLU A 16 3.25 -5.94 -12.45
C GLU A 16 3.53 -5.74 -10.96
N GLU A 17 4.41 -4.80 -10.60
CA GLU A 17 4.70 -4.49 -9.20
C GLU A 17 3.47 -3.94 -8.47
N ILE A 18 2.72 -3.03 -9.10
CA ILE A 18 1.47 -2.49 -8.55
C ILE A 18 0.44 -3.61 -8.40
N ARG A 19 0.24 -4.44 -9.43
CA ARG A 19 -0.71 -5.56 -9.40
C ARG A 19 -0.37 -6.54 -8.28
N ASN A 20 0.90 -6.91 -8.17
CA ASN A 20 1.39 -7.81 -7.12
C ASN A 20 1.17 -7.21 -5.72
N ASN A 21 1.32 -5.89 -5.57
CA ASN A 21 1.04 -5.19 -4.33
C ASN A 21 -0.45 -5.27 -3.97
N ILE A 22 -1.35 -4.92 -4.90
CA ILE A 22 -2.81 -4.97 -4.68
C ILE A 22 -3.29 -6.39 -4.37
N GLN A 23 -2.78 -7.41 -5.07
CA GLN A 23 -3.19 -8.80 -4.85
C GLN A 23 -2.78 -9.35 -3.49
N LYS A 24 -1.70 -8.83 -2.90
CA LYS A 24 -1.19 -9.28 -1.60
C LYS A 24 -1.73 -8.48 -0.43
N GLN A 25 -2.40 -7.36 -0.69
CA GLN A 25 -2.83 -6.44 0.37
C GLN A 25 -4.08 -6.94 1.11
N LEU A 26 -4.94 -7.78 0.53
CA LEU A 26 -6.19 -8.22 1.15
C LEU A 26 -6.08 -9.67 1.65
N ILE A 27 -6.42 -9.88 2.91
CA ILE A 27 -6.45 -11.19 3.55
C ILE A 27 -7.80 -11.37 4.24
N GLU A 28 -8.58 -12.34 3.78
CA GLU A 28 -9.92 -12.60 4.32
C GLU A 28 -9.90 -13.84 5.20
N ASN A 29 -10.47 -13.73 6.40
CA ASN A 29 -10.68 -14.82 7.36
C ASN A 29 -9.46 -15.76 7.49
N PRO A 30 -8.28 -15.23 7.86
CA PRO A 30 -7.07 -16.03 7.91
C PRO A 30 -7.22 -17.17 8.93
N THR A 31 -6.99 -18.40 8.47
CA THR A 31 -6.91 -19.59 9.32
C THR A 31 -5.45 -19.85 9.67
N GLY A 32 -5.03 -19.43 10.87
CA GLY A 32 -3.63 -19.56 11.34
C GLY A 32 -2.80 -18.29 11.16
N ASN A 33 -1.47 -18.42 11.16
CA ASN A 33 -0.56 -17.28 11.07
C ASN A 33 -0.57 -16.66 9.67
N ILE A 34 -0.58 -15.33 9.64
CA ILE A 34 -0.56 -14.55 8.40
C ILE A 34 0.85 -14.58 7.80
N LYS A 35 0.95 -14.68 6.46
CA LYS A 35 2.22 -14.64 5.76
C LYS A 35 2.86 -13.27 5.90
N LEU A 36 4.18 -13.24 6.11
CA LEU A 36 4.95 -12.00 6.13
C LEU A 36 4.82 -11.23 4.82
N SER A 37 4.64 -9.92 4.94
CA SER A 37 4.56 -8.97 3.83
C SER A 37 5.49 -7.78 4.09
N ASN A 38 6.10 -7.26 3.03
CA ASN A 38 6.87 -6.01 3.09
C ASN A 38 5.97 -4.76 3.08
N PHE A 39 4.66 -4.95 2.89
CA PHE A 39 3.65 -3.90 2.78
C PHE A 39 2.55 -4.11 3.81
N TYR A 40 1.75 -3.08 4.05
CA TYR A 40 0.59 -3.18 4.90
C TYR A 40 -0.42 -4.17 4.32
N ALA A 41 -1.04 -4.96 5.19
CA ALA A 41 -2.12 -5.86 4.82
C ALA A 41 -3.43 -5.41 5.47
N LEU A 42 -4.50 -5.38 4.68
CA LEU A 42 -5.87 -5.31 5.15
C LEU A 42 -6.36 -6.73 5.46
N VAL A 43 -6.64 -6.98 6.73
CA VAL A 43 -7.17 -8.27 7.18
C VAL A 43 -8.64 -8.10 7.57
N ILE A 44 -9.50 -8.95 7.03
CA ILE A 44 -10.90 -9.05 7.45
C ILE A 44 -11.02 -10.25 8.39
N ALA A 45 -11.28 -10.00 9.67
CA ALA A 45 -11.48 -11.04 10.67
C ALA A 45 -12.61 -10.64 11.62
N LYS A 46 -13.47 -11.59 12.01
CA LYS A 46 -14.59 -11.36 12.95
C LYS A 46 -15.46 -10.14 12.58
N GLN A 47 -15.69 -9.93 11.27
CA GLN A 47 -16.44 -8.79 10.72
C GLN A 47 -15.81 -7.41 10.97
N GLN A 48 -14.53 -7.36 11.30
CA GLN A 48 -13.76 -6.13 11.47
C GLN A 48 -12.58 -6.09 10.50
N PHE A 49 -12.15 -4.86 10.18
CA PHE A 49 -10.96 -4.60 9.39
C PHE A 49 -9.78 -4.33 10.32
N TYR A 50 -8.64 -4.94 10.02
CA TYR A 50 -7.38 -4.70 10.69
C TYR A 50 -6.34 -4.28 9.66
N GLN A 51 -5.51 -3.30 10.02
CA GLN A 51 -4.37 -2.87 9.23
C GLN A 51 -3.11 -3.44 9.88
N LEU A 52 -2.59 -4.51 9.30
CA LEU A 52 -1.35 -5.11 9.77
C LEU A 52 -0.16 -4.35 9.19
N PRO A 53 0.77 -3.89 10.04
CA PRO A 53 2.04 -3.34 9.57
C PRO A 53 2.86 -4.40 8.81
N PRO A 54 3.85 -3.95 8.00
CA PRO A 54 4.83 -4.84 7.41
C PRO A 54 5.45 -5.77 8.46
N GLN A 55 5.78 -6.99 8.04
CA GLN A 55 6.38 -8.04 8.87
C GLN A 55 5.53 -8.52 10.06
N THR A 56 4.24 -8.18 10.11
CA THR A 56 3.33 -8.65 11.15
C THR A 56 2.61 -9.92 10.71
N THR A 57 2.54 -10.92 11.59
CA THR A 57 1.93 -12.24 11.28
C THR A 57 0.71 -12.57 12.16
N THR A 58 0.41 -11.71 13.12
CA THR A 58 -0.68 -11.87 14.10
C THR A 58 -1.64 -10.70 14.03
N ILE A 59 -2.89 -10.93 14.40
CA ILE A 59 -3.89 -9.89 14.55
C ILE A 59 -3.96 -9.52 16.03
N ASP A 60 -3.84 -8.24 16.32
CA ASP A 60 -4.02 -7.63 17.64
C ASP A 60 -5.09 -6.53 17.52
N ASP A 61 -5.82 -6.29 18.60
CA ASP A 61 -6.87 -5.26 18.65
C ASP A 61 -6.30 -3.84 18.48
N GLU A 62 -5.01 -3.62 18.78
CA GLU A 62 -4.33 -2.35 18.48
C GLU A 62 -4.28 -2.04 16.97
N TRP A 63 -4.34 -3.08 16.12
CA TRP A 63 -4.34 -2.95 14.66
C TRP A 63 -5.73 -2.75 14.05
N ALA A 64 -6.77 -2.59 14.88
CA ALA A 64 -8.12 -2.30 14.42
C ALA A 64 -8.10 -1.06 13.50
N PHE A 65 -8.51 -1.25 12.25
CA PHE A 65 -8.34 -0.24 11.22
C PHE A 65 -9.43 0.83 11.31
N LYS A 66 -9.03 2.04 11.67
CA LYS A 66 -9.93 3.21 11.80
C LYS A 66 -9.90 4.04 10.52
N CYS A 67 -10.46 3.53 9.43
CA CYS A 67 -10.62 4.28 8.20
C CYS A 67 -11.90 5.14 8.22
N LYS A 68 -11.88 6.29 7.53
CA LYS A 68 -13.11 7.09 7.30
C LYS A 68 -13.74 6.78 5.95
N GLY A 69 -12.92 6.34 5.00
CA GLY A 69 -13.33 5.99 3.64
C GLY A 69 -13.38 4.48 3.42
N ASN A 70 -13.00 4.08 2.21
CA ASN A 70 -12.93 2.68 1.83
C ASN A 70 -11.57 2.07 2.29
N PRO A 71 -11.57 1.02 3.13
CA PRO A 71 -10.34 0.42 3.65
C PRO A 71 -9.37 -0.04 2.56
N MET A 72 -9.87 -0.61 1.47
CA MET A 72 -9.05 -1.09 0.36
C MET A 72 -8.36 0.06 -0.36
N ILE A 73 -9.06 1.17 -0.58
CA ILE A 73 -8.48 2.36 -1.21
C ILE A 73 -7.37 2.92 -0.33
N GLU A 74 -7.61 3.14 0.97
CA GLU A 74 -6.62 3.74 1.87
C GLU A 74 -5.35 2.87 1.96
N ILE A 75 -5.50 1.54 2.11
CA ILE A 75 -4.37 0.60 2.17
C ILE A 75 -3.61 0.58 0.84
N THR A 76 -4.31 0.57 -0.29
CA THR A 76 -3.68 0.66 -1.61
C THR A 76 -2.83 1.92 -1.76
N LEU A 77 -3.32 3.07 -1.30
CA LEU A 77 -2.58 4.33 -1.38
C LEU A 77 -1.34 4.31 -0.50
N MET A 78 -1.45 3.82 0.74
CA MET A 78 -0.31 3.65 1.64
C MET A 78 0.74 2.73 1.01
N ASN A 79 0.31 1.60 0.48
CA ASN A 79 1.21 0.62 -0.12
C ASN A 79 1.84 1.10 -1.43
N LEU A 80 1.14 1.93 -2.24
CA LEU A 80 1.71 2.55 -3.43
C LEU A 80 2.83 3.53 -3.06
N ILE A 81 2.63 4.33 -2.00
CA ILE A 81 3.65 5.23 -1.48
C ILE A 81 4.88 4.43 -0.99
N GLU A 82 4.66 3.40 -0.18
CA GLU A 82 5.74 2.51 0.30
C GLU A 82 6.49 1.85 -0.86
N LEU A 83 5.78 1.43 -1.91
CA LEU A 83 6.40 0.81 -3.09
C LEU A 83 7.30 1.80 -3.81
N ILE A 84 6.85 3.04 -4.01
CA ILE A 84 7.63 4.08 -4.71
C ILE A 84 8.86 4.52 -3.90
N LEU A 85 8.74 4.51 -2.57
CA LEU A 85 9.84 4.82 -1.65
C LEU A 85 10.71 3.60 -1.31
N SER A 86 10.42 2.43 -1.89
CA SER A 86 11.17 1.22 -1.61
C SER A 86 12.60 1.26 -2.16
N SER A 87 13.54 0.62 -1.46
CA SER A 87 14.93 0.55 -1.89
C SER A 87 15.11 0.04 -3.33
N PRO A 88 14.39 -0.99 -3.81
CA PRO A 88 14.49 -1.41 -5.21
C PRO A 88 14.15 -0.29 -6.21
N VAL A 89 13.13 0.52 -5.93
CA VAL A 89 12.73 1.64 -6.79
C VAL A 89 13.76 2.77 -6.73
N ILE A 90 14.20 3.13 -5.51
CA ILE A 90 15.22 4.16 -5.33
C ILE A 90 16.53 3.78 -6.02
N ASN A 91 16.97 2.53 -5.88
CA ASN A 91 18.25 2.05 -6.41
C ASN A 91 18.27 1.97 -7.95
N ARG A 92 17.12 1.77 -8.60
CA ARG A 92 17.03 1.76 -10.07
C ARG A 92 16.62 3.11 -10.66
N ALA A 93 16.20 4.07 -9.83
CA ALA A 93 15.85 5.39 -10.30
C ALA A 93 17.12 6.12 -10.77
N ASN A 94 17.05 6.72 -11.95
CA ASN A 94 18.15 7.50 -12.50
C ASN A 94 18.38 8.83 -11.73
N SER A 95 17.37 9.26 -10.96
CA SER A 95 17.38 10.52 -10.23
C SER A 95 16.47 10.46 -9.00
N ILE A 96 17.02 10.82 -7.83
CA ILE A 96 16.23 10.96 -6.60
C ILE A 96 15.22 12.12 -6.69
N GLN A 97 15.51 13.14 -7.50
CA GLN A 97 14.59 14.24 -7.79
C GLN A 97 13.34 13.73 -8.50
N GLN A 98 13.48 12.75 -9.39
CA GLN A 98 12.33 12.10 -10.02
C GLN A 98 11.46 11.40 -8.96
N VAL A 99 12.06 10.63 -8.07
CA VAL A 99 11.34 9.91 -6.98
C VAL A 99 10.57 10.88 -6.09
N THR A 100 11.24 11.94 -5.62
CA THR A 100 10.63 12.97 -4.76
C THR A 100 9.52 13.76 -5.46
N THR A 101 9.66 14.04 -6.76
CA THR A 101 8.62 14.70 -7.57
C THR A 101 7.37 13.82 -7.67
N ILE A 102 7.52 12.54 -8.00
CA ILE A 102 6.41 11.61 -8.15
C ILE A 102 5.71 11.38 -6.81
N TYR A 103 6.47 11.21 -5.72
CA TYR A 103 5.91 11.16 -4.37
C TYR A 103 5.06 12.40 -4.06
N SER A 104 5.57 13.59 -4.37
CA SER A 104 4.86 14.84 -4.12
C SER A 104 3.55 14.94 -4.92
N LEU A 105 3.57 14.51 -6.18
CA LEU A 105 2.38 14.48 -7.04
C LEU A 105 1.31 13.51 -6.51
N ILE A 106 1.74 12.34 -6.01
CA ILE A 106 0.85 11.36 -5.37
C ILE A 106 0.26 11.92 -4.08
N ALA A 107 1.10 12.47 -3.20
CA ALA A 107 0.65 13.04 -1.93
C ALA A 107 -0.35 14.20 -2.13
N GLN A 108 -0.13 15.04 -3.13
CA GLN A 108 -1.06 16.11 -3.50
C GLN A 108 -2.38 15.54 -4.03
N SER A 109 -2.32 14.64 -5.00
CA SER A 109 -3.53 14.06 -5.61
C SER A 109 -4.33 13.18 -4.64
N ALA A 110 -3.68 12.57 -3.65
CA ALA A 110 -4.34 11.81 -2.58
C ALA A 110 -5.06 12.70 -1.55
N ARG A 111 -4.62 13.96 -1.39
CA ARG A 111 -5.30 14.95 -0.54
C ARG A 111 -6.62 15.42 -1.15
N ASP A 112 -6.70 15.41 -2.48
CA ASP A 112 -7.84 15.89 -3.25
C ASP A 112 -8.91 14.80 -3.50
N LEU A 113 -8.72 13.60 -2.94
CA LEU A 113 -9.65 12.45 -2.96
C LEU A 113 -10.63 12.48 -1.77
#